data_AF-A0A0S8KJE0-F1
#
_entry.id   AF-A0A0S8KJE0-F1
#
_cell.length_a   1.000
_cell.length_b   1.000
_cell.length_c   1.000
_cell.angle_alpha   90.00
_cell.angle_beta   90.00
_cell.angle_gamma   90.00
#
_symmetry.space_group_name_H-M   'P 1'
#
loop_
_entity.id
_entity.type
_entity.pdbx_description
1 polymer ?
#
loop_
_entity_poly.entity_id
_entity_poly.type
_entity_poly.pdbx_seq_one_letter_code
_entity_poly.pdbx_strand_id
1 'polypeptide(L)'
;MASANSATVALTPDTAGSTINLGTGKTVGTLWFNGALDDMRIYNYPMSALDVAELWSETTGKGACLYPPGADLNGDCKMDLADMAILASQWLDCGLYPASFCQ
;
A
#
# COMPACT_ATOMS: atom_id res chain seq x y z
N MET A 1 7.02 2.00 22.50
CA MET A 1 6.77 2.09 21.05
C MET A 1 7.84 1.24 20.38
N ALA A 2 7.48 0.04 19.91
CA ALA A 2 8.45 -0.82 19.23
C ALA A 2 8.56 -0.36 17.77
N SER A 3 9.73 0.13 17.39
CA SER A 3 10.08 0.43 15.99
C SER A 3 10.01 -0.86 15.18
N ALA A 4 9.18 -0.92 14.15
CA ALA A 4 9.27 -1.98 13.15
C ALA A 4 10.47 -1.67 12.25
N ASN A 5 11.63 -2.24 12.59
CA ASN A 5 12.78 -2.22 11.69
C ASN A 5 12.45 -3.13 10.51
N SER A 6 12.28 -2.55 9.32
CA SER A 6 12.15 -3.32 8.08
C SER A 6 13.53 -3.91 7.75
N ALA A 7 13.73 -5.17 8.10
CA ALA A 7 14.92 -5.92 7.76
C ALA A 7 14.55 -6.92 6.67
N THR A 8 15.22 -6.84 5.52
CA THR A 8 15.22 -7.93 4.53
C THR A 8 15.97 -9.09 5.14
N VAL A 9 15.28 -9.99 5.84
CA VAL A 9 15.87 -11.25 6.31
C VAL A 9 16.02 -12.12 5.08
N ALA A 10 17.25 -12.27 4.58
CA ALA A 10 17.55 -13.34 3.65
C ALA A 10 17.19 -14.66 4.36
N LEU A 11 16.12 -15.30 3.92
CA LEU A 11 15.87 -16.70 4.24
C LEU A 11 16.88 -17.51 3.43
N THR A 12 18.17 -17.42 3.77
CA THR A 12 19.10 -18.48 3.42
C THR A 12 18.59 -19.70 4.17
N PRO A 13 18.19 -20.79 3.51
CA PRO A 13 18.05 -22.07 4.20
C PRO A 13 19.46 -22.40 4.69
N ASP A 14 19.77 -21.99 5.92
CA ASP A 14 21.09 -22.07 6.55
C ASP A 14 21.63 -23.52 6.52
N THR A 15 20.74 -24.49 6.38
CA THR A 15 21.05 -25.86 5.94
C THR A 15 19.81 -26.46 5.29
N ALA A 16 19.98 -27.49 4.45
CA ALA A 16 18.84 -28.33 4.05
C ALA A 16 18.12 -28.84 5.32
N GLY A 17 16.82 -28.54 5.46
CA GLY A 17 16.02 -28.89 6.64
C GLY A 17 15.70 -27.75 7.62
N SER A 18 16.09 -26.50 7.34
CA SER A 18 15.68 -25.34 8.15
C SER A 18 14.16 -25.13 8.12
N THR A 19 13.53 -25.08 9.30
CA THR A 19 12.10 -24.81 9.47
C THR A 19 11.78 -23.33 9.26
N ILE A 20 10.72 -23.02 8.51
CA ILE A 20 10.16 -21.66 8.46
C ILE A 20 9.28 -21.47 9.70
N ASN A 21 9.74 -20.64 10.63
CA ASN A 21 8.98 -20.28 11.82
C ASN A 21 8.14 -19.03 11.53
N LEU A 22 6.81 -19.13 11.68
CA LEU A 22 5.86 -18.03 11.48
C LEU A 22 5.18 -17.72 12.81
N GLY A 23 5.10 -16.44 13.16
CA GLY A 23 4.52 -16.00 14.44
C GLY A 23 5.34 -16.35 15.69
N THR A 24 6.56 -16.88 15.54
CA THR A 24 7.47 -17.21 16.65
C THR A 24 8.94 -17.00 16.28
N GLY A 25 9.78 -16.69 17.27
CA GLY A 25 11.24 -16.63 17.11
C GLY A 25 11.92 -18.00 16.95
N LYS A 26 13.22 -18.00 16.61
CA LYS A 26 14.06 -19.19 16.40
C LYS A 26 14.09 -20.14 17.62
N THR A 27 14.01 -19.58 18.83
CA THR A 27 13.93 -20.34 20.08
C THR A 27 12.49 -20.37 20.55
N VAL A 28 11.90 -21.57 20.61
CA VAL A 28 10.53 -21.79 21.08
C VAL A 28 10.32 -21.11 22.44
N GLY A 29 9.28 -20.28 22.56
CA GLY A 29 8.86 -19.68 23.84
C GLY A 29 9.45 -18.32 24.22
N THR A 30 10.26 -17.67 23.36
CA THR A 30 10.91 -16.39 23.72
C THR A 30 10.41 -15.16 22.95
N LEU A 31 9.77 -15.33 21.78
CA LEU A 31 9.29 -14.23 20.95
C LEU A 31 8.01 -14.68 20.21
N TRP A 32 6.84 -14.20 20.62
CA TRP A 32 5.57 -14.54 19.98
C TRP A 32 4.96 -13.32 19.30
N PHE A 33 4.41 -13.53 18.12
CA PHE A 33 3.57 -12.54 17.46
C PHE A 33 2.22 -12.48 18.19
N ASN A 34 1.94 -11.35 18.83
CA ASN A 34 0.66 -11.10 19.49
C ASN A 34 -0.34 -10.49 18.50
N GLY A 35 -0.80 -11.31 17.56
CA GLY A 35 -1.77 -10.95 16.53
C GLY A 35 -2.30 -12.18 15.80
N ALA A 36 -3.29 -11.98 14.93
CA ALA A 36 -3.79 -13.03 14.05
C ALA A 36 -2.99 -13.05 12.74
N LEU A 37 -2.59 -14.23 12.29
CA LEU A 37 -2.06 -14.47 10.96
C LEU A 37 -3.12 -15.25 10.18
N ASP A 38 -3.36 -14.84 8.94
CA ASP A 38 -4.31 -15.48 8.05
C ASP A 38 -3.80 -15.39 6.60
N ASP A 39 -4.28 -16.28 5.71
CA ASP A 39 -4.02 -16.29 4.26
C ASP A 39 -2.53 -16.17 3.84
N MET A 40 -1.62 -16.83 4.58
CA MET A 40 -0.18 -16.76 4.28
C MET A 40 0.17 -17.49 2.98
N ARG A 41 0.86 -16.79 2.06
CA ARG A 41 1.30 -17.31 0.75
C ARG A 41 2.79 -17.00 0.54
N ILE A 42 3.54 -17.94 -0.04
CA ILE A 42 4.98 -17.79 -0.38
C ILE A 42 5.16 -18.14 -1.85
N TYR A 43 5.84 -17.26 -2.60
CA TYR A 43 6.06 -17.41 -4.04
C TYR A 43 7.56 -17.55 -4.33
N ASN A 44 7.91 -18.44 -5.26
CA ASN A 44 9.29 -18.65 -5.73
C ASN A 44 9.60 -17.85 -7.01
N TYR A 45 8.78 -16.85 -7.34
CA TYR A 45 8.91 -15.99 -8.52
C TYR A 45 8.51 -14.55 -8.19
N PRO A 46 9.02 -13.55 -8.94
CA PRO A 46 8.54 -12.19 -8.82
C PRO A 46 7.11 -12.08 -9.38
N MET A 47 6.19 -11.57 -8.56
CA MET A 47 4.83 -11.27 -9.00
C MET A 47 4.76 -9.90 -9.68
N SER A 48 3.88 -9.75 -10.66
CA SER A 48 3.61 -8.43 -11.23
C SER A 48 2.76 -7.59 -10.27
N ALA A 49 2.76 -6.27 -10.46
CA ALA A 49 1.91 -5.37 -9.67
C ALA A 49 0.41 -5.69 -9.84
N LEU A 50 0.01 -6.20 -11.02
CA LEU A 50 -1.36 -6.63 -11.30
C LEU A 50 -1.72 -7.89 -10.52
N ASP A 51 -0.85 -8.91 -10.50
CA ASP A 51 -1.11 -10.15 -9.76
C ASP A 51 -1.26 -9.88 -8.26
N VAL A 52 -0.44 -8.97 -7.70
CA VAL A 52 -0.54 -8.57 -6.30
C VAL A 52 -1.84 -7.81 -6.03
N ALA A 53 -2.26 -6.94 -6.94
CA ALA A 53 -3.51 -6.19 -6.81
C ALA A 53 -4.74 -7.11 -6.87
N GLU A 54 -4.73 -8.12 -7.74
CA GLU A 54 -5.78 -9.13 -7.81
C GLU A 54 -5.87 -9.92 -6.51
N LEU A 55 -4.73 -10.40 -5.99
CA LEU A 55 -4.67 -11.11 -4.71
C LEU A 55 -5.25 -10.29 -3.55
N TRP A 56 -4.92 -9.00 -3.50
CA TRP A 56 -5.46 -8.08 -2.49
C TRP A 56 -6.96 -7.83 -2.67
N SER A 57 -7.43 -7.76 -3.92
CA SER A 57 -8.85 -7.55 -4.24
C SER A 57 -9.69 -8.77 -3.87
N GLU A 58 -9.19 -9.98 -4.10
CA GLU A 58 -9.83 -11.23 -3.66
C GLU A 58 -10.01 -11.28 -2.14
N THR A 59 -8.99 -10.88 -1.38
CA THR A 59 -9.02 -10.92 0.08
C THR A 59 -9.84 -9.79 0.70
N THR A 60 -9.85 -8.59 0.11
CA THR A 60 -10.48 -7.40 0.72
C THR A 60 -11.80 -6.97 0.09
N GLY A 61 -12.09 -7.43 -1.14
CA GLY A 61 -13.20 -6.95 -1.97
C GLY A 61 -13.04 -5.50 -2.43
N LYS A 62 -11.85 -4.90 -2.31
CA LYS A 62 -11.55 -3.52 -2.71
C LYS A 62 -10.69 -3.50 -3.97
N GLY A 63 -10.72 -2.40 -4.73
CA GLY A 63 -9.86 -2.19 -5.91
C GLY A 63 -8.60 -1.40 -5.58
N ALA A 64 -7.43 -1.88 -6.03
CA ALA A 64 -6.15 -1.24 -5.77
C ALA A 64 -5.89 -0.11 -6.78
N CYS A 65 -5.37 1.02 -6.31
CA CYS A 65 -5.05 2.14 -7.18
C CYS A 65 -3.64 2.00 -7.79
N LEU A 66 -3.52 1.19 -8.85
CA LEU A 66 -2.24 0.96 -9.52
C LEU A 66 -1.79 2.12 -10.40
N TYR A 67 -2.76 2.82 -10.99
CA TYR A 67 -2.53 3.91 -11.93
C TYR A 67 -3.46 5.08 -11.56
N PRO A 68 -3.11 5.89 -10.54
CA PRO A 68 -3.94 7.02 -10.14
C PRO A 68 -4.07 8.00 -11.31
N PRO A 69 -5.30 8.36 -11.71
CA PRO A 69 -5.51 9.40 -12.70
C PRO A 69 -4.87 10.72 -12.22
N GLY A 70 -4.18 11.43 -13.11
CA GLY A 70 -3.47 12.66 -12.71
C GLY A 70 -4.38 13.81 -12.24
N ALA A 71 -5.68 13.73 -12.53
CA ALA A 71 -6.69 14.71 -12.13
C ALA A 71 -7.69 14.16 -11.09
N ASP A 72 -7.37 13.04 -10.43
CA ASP A 72 -8.05 12.61 -9.22
C ASP A 72 -7.63 13.55 -8.07
N LEU A 73 -8.50 14.49 -7.73
CA LEU A 73 -8.22 15.53 -6.74
C LEU A 73 -8.74 15.17 -5.35
N ASN A 74 -9.64 14.19 -5.25
CA ASN A 74 -10.21 13.74 -3.98
C ASN A 74 -9.53 12.48 -3.41
N GLY A 75 -8.69 11.80 -4.21
CA GLY A 75 -7.91 10.63 -3.83
C GLY A 75 -8.70 9.32 -3.81
N ASP A 76 -9.79 9.20 -4.57
CA ASP A 76 -10.62 8.00 -4.62
C ASP A 76 -10.29 7.02 -5.76
N CYS A 77 -9.21 7.30 -6.48
CA CYS A 77 -8.69 6.56 -7.64
C CYS A 77 -9.62 6.59 -8.86
N LYS A 78 -10.51 7.57 -8.95
CA LYS A 78 -11.32 7.83 -10.14
C LYS A 78 -11.06 9.24 -10.60
N MET A 79 -11.40 9.48 -11.86
CA MET A 79 -11.51 10.83 -12.39
C MET A 79 -12.96 10.99 -12.81
N ASP A 80 -13.75 11.64 -11.97
CA ASP A 80 -15.18 11.80 -12.18
C ASP A 80 -15.68 13.21 -11.81
N LEU A 81 -17.00 13.34 -11.67
CA LEU A 81 -17.63 14.63 -11.41
C LEU A 81 -17.22 15.23 -10.06
N ALA A 82 -16.85 14.40 -9.08
CA ALA A 82 -16.38 14.88 -7.79
C ALA A 82 -15.05 15.64 -7.92
N ASP A 83 -14.14 15.15 -8.77
CA ASP A 83 -12.87 15.84 -9.05
C ASP A 83 -13.09 17.14 -9.81
N MET A 84 -14.00 17.11 -10.78
CA MET A 84 -14.38 18.32 -11.52
C MET A 84 -15.02 19.36 -10.60
N ALA A 85 -15.77 18.95 -9.57
CA ALA A 85 -16.36 19.87 -8.61
C ALA A 85 -15.28 20.59 -7.76
N ILE A 86 -14.17 19.91 -7.45
CA ILE A 86 -13.03 20.54 -6.78
C ILE A 86 -12.44 21.64 -7.66
N LEU A 87 -12.18 21.35 -8.95
CA LEU A 87 -11.72 22.36 -9.91
C LEU A 87 -12.72 23.51 -10.06
N ALA A 88 -14.01 23.19 -10.16
CA ALA A 88 -15.07 24.19 -10.29
C ALA A 88 -15.17 25.10 -9.05
N SER A 89 -14.87 24.58 -7.85
CA SER A 89 -14.94 25.35 -6.61
C SER A 89 -13.88 26.45 -6.49
N GLN A 90 -12.76 26.30 -7.19
CA GLN A 90 -11.66 27.26 -7.25
C GLN A 90 -11.57 27.92 -8.63
N TRP A 91 -12.62 27.77 -9.45
CA TRP A 91 -12.60 28.25 -10.82
C TRP A 91 -12.51 29.77 -10.83
N LEU A 92 -11.48 30.29 -11.50
CA LEU A 92 -11.12 31.72 -11.54
C LEU A 92 -10.67 32.30 -10.19
N ASP A 93 -10.34 31.46 -9.19
CA ASP A 93 -9.61 31.95 -8.03
C ASP A 93 -8.26 32.52 -8.50
N CYS A 94 -7.94 33.72 -8.03
CA CYS A 94 -6.72 34.40 -8.42
C CYS A 94 -5.79 34.60 -7.21
N GLY A 95 -4.57 34.07 -7.33
CA GLY A 95 -3.50 34.18 -6.32
C GLY A 95 -2.38 35.17 -6.67
N LEU A 96 -2.57 36.06 -7.65
CA LEU A 96 -1.51 36.98 -8.10
C LEU A 96 -1.32 38.14 -7.13
N TYR A 97 -0.06 38.54 -6.92
CA TYR A 97 0.31 39.75 -6.19
C TYR A 97 1.11 40.73 -7.08
N PRO A 98 0.75 42.03 -7.13
CA PRO A 98 -0.45 42.62 -6.54
C PRO A 98 -1.75 42.08 -7.15
N ALA A 99 -2.83 42.10 -6.36
CA ALA A 99 -4.15 41.58 -6.74
C ALA A 99 -4.76 42.28 -7.98
N SER A 100 -4.23 43.43 -8.40
CA SER A 100 -4.63 44.13 -9.62
C SER A 100 -4.42 43.33 -10.91
N PHE A 101 -3.66 42.24 -10.86
CA PHE A 101 -3.49 41.34 -12.01
C PHE A 101 -4.62 40.29 -12.14
N CYS A 102 -5.55 40.24 -11.19
CA CYS A 102 -6.77 39.43 -11.25
C CYS A 102 -7.86 40.23 -11.96
N GLN A 103 -8.00 40.06 -13.28
CA GLN A 103 -8.99 40.76 -14.11
C GLN A 103 -10.21 39.88 -14.38
#